data_AF-A0A0L7KMX2-F1
#
_entry.id   AF-A0A0L7KMX2-F1
#
_cell.length_a   1.000
_cell.length_b   1.000
_cell.length_c   1.000
_cell.angle_alpha   90.00
_cell.angle_beta   90.00
_cell.angle_gamma   90.00
#
_symmetry.space_group_name_H-M   'P 1'
#
loop_
_entity.id
_entity.type
_entity.pdbx_description
1 polymer ?
#
loop_
_entity_poly.entity_id
_entity_poly.type
_entity_poly.pdbx_seq_one_letter_code
_entity_poly.pdbx_strand_id
1 'polypeptide(L)'
;MEQQARQCNAELGNLPDKRGENLVALLENIADLVKISISQRDIVVIHRVPQANSGSSQPKNVVVKFSSSILSDSFLAAVRLRKEITTEQLGISGPTHKIYINEHLTLTNKGLFRLARETAKQHSFWFVWIKHGSILARQHEK
;
A
#
# COMPACT_ATOMS: atom_id res chain seq x y z
N MET A 1 -10.04 11.13 -13.54
CA MET A 1 -8.81 11.94 -13.40
C MET A 1 -8.11 11.71 -12.06
N GLU A 2 -8.83 11.73 -10.93
CA GLU A 2 -8.21 11.62 -9.59
C GLU A 2 -7.42 10.32 -9.31
N GLN A 3 -7.92 9.16 -9.74
CA GLN A 3 -7.17 7.90 -9.53
C GLN A 3 -5.86 7.86 -10.33
N GLN A 4 -5.87 8.44 -11.54
CA GLN A 4 -4.70 8.53 -12.39
C GLN A 4 -3.60 9.39 -11.75
N ALA A 5 -3.97 10.43 -11.01
CA ALA A 5 -3.01 11.25 -10.26
C ALA A 5 -2.27 10.48 -9.15
N ARG A 6 -2.80 9.32 -8.74
CA ARG A 6 -2.20 8.42 -7.73
C ARG A 6 -1.45 7.22 -8.35
N GLN A 7 -1.30 7.15 -9.67
CA GLN A 7 -0.69 5.99 -10.35
C GLN A 7 0.77 5.74 -9.97
N CYS A 8 1.51 6.80 -9.59
CA CYS A 8 2.89 6.69 -9.14
C CYS A 8 2.99 6.53 -7.62
N ASN A 9 1.90 6.23 -6.91
CA ASN A 9 1.86 6.21 -5.47
C ASN A 9 1.72 4.79 -4.91
N ALA A 10 2.41 4.54 -3.80
CA ALA A 10 2.11 3.43 -2.90
C ALA A 10 1.60 3.96 -1.56
N GLU A 11 0.70 3.20 -0.94
CA GLU A 11 0.13 3.45 0.37
C GLU A 11 0.60 2.37 1.34
N LEU A 12 1.24 2.79 2.43
CA LEU A 12 1.70 1.95 3.52
C LEU A 12 0.73 2.11 4.69
N GLY A 13 0.03 1.03 5.02
CA GLY A 13 -0.92 0.97 6.12
C GLY A 13 -0.40 0.14 7.29
N ASN A 14 -0.96 0.40 8.46
CA ASN A 14 -0.62 -0.27 9.72
C ASN A 14 0.86 -0.10 10.13
N LEU A 15 1.43 1.06 9.80
CA LEU A 15 2.77 1.45 10.23
C LEU A 15 2.67 2.28 11.53
N PRO A 16 3.30 1.86 12.65
CA PRO A 16 3.24 2.60 13.91
C PRO A 16 3.69 4.07 13.78
N ASP A 17 2.97 4.97 14.44
CA ASP A 17 3.33 6.39 14.51
C ASP A 17 4.47 6.59 15.52
N LYS A 18 5.58 7.22 15.10
CA LYS A 18 6.70 7.57 15.97
C LYS A 18 7.07 9.04 15.82
N ARG A 19 7.25 9.74 16.95
CA ARG A 19 7.73 11.13 16.94
C ARG A 19 9.14 11.17 16.34
N GLY A 20 9.34 12.04 15.35
CA GLY A 20 10.64 12.20 14.67
C GLY A 20 11.00 11.02 13.76
N GLU A 21 10.01 10.28 13.26
CA GLU A 21 10.25 9.22 12.28
C GLU A 21 10.93 9.73 10.99
N ASN A 22 11.75 8.88 10.40
CA ASN A 22 12.32 9.12 9.09
C ASN A 22 11.66 8.18 8.07
N LEU A 23 10.63 8.68 7.39
CA LEU A 23 9.87 7.91 6.41
C LEU A 23 10.70 7.50 5.19
N VAL A 24 11.71 8.29 4.82
CA VAL A 24 12.62 7.97 3.72
C VAL A 24 13.47 6.75 4.07
N ALA A 25 14.11 6.76 5.25
CA ALA A 25 14.91 5.62 5.72
C ALA A 25 14.05 4.36 5.88
N LEU A 26 12.80 4.50 6.34
CA LEU A 26 11.88 3.37 6.40
C LEU A 26 11.56 2.80 5.01
N LEU A 27 11.32 3.67 4.02
CA LEU A 27 11.09 3.25 2.66
C LEU A 27 12.31 2.54 2.08
N GLU A 28 13.51 3.06 2.32
CA GLU A 28 14.79 2.44 1.93
C GLU A 28 14.91 1.02 2.53
N ASN A 29 14.64 0.85 3.83
CA ASN A 29 14.62 -0.46 4.48
C ASN A 29 13.61 -1.44 3.83
N ILE A 30 12.42 -0.95 3.49
CA ILE A 30 11.41 -1.76 2.80
C ILE A 30 11.91 -2.14 1.40
N ALA A 31 12.49 -1.20 0.66
CA ALA A 31 13.08 -1.42 -0.66
C ALA A 31 14.15 -2.52 -0.61
N ASP A 32 15.05 -2.48 0.39
CA ASP A 32 16.09 -3.48 0.60
C ASP A 32 15.54 -4.87 0.94
N LEU A 33 14.44 -4.93 1.71
CA LEU A 33 13.75 -6.19 1.98
C LEU A 33 13.16 -6.81 0.71
N VAL A 34 12.63 -5.99 -0.20
CA VAL A 34 12.01 -6.47 -1.45
C VAL A 34 12.96 -6.44 -2.65
N LYS A 35 14.24 -6.10 -2.42
CA LYS A 35 15.32 -6.08 -3.44
C LYS A 35 15.03 -5.14 -4.61
N ILE A 36 14.45 -3.98 -4.31
CA ILE A 36 14.27 -2.88 -5.26
C ILE A 36 15.16 -1.72 -4.84
N SER A 37 15.97 -1.22 -5.77
CA SER A 37 16.78 -0.03 -5.50
C SER A 37 15.89 1.21 -5.59
N ILE A 38 15.84 1.98 -4.50
CA ILE A 38 15.14 3.26 -4.44
C ILE A 38 16.11 4.27 -3.84
N SER A 39 16.36 5.36 -4.55
CA SER A 39 17.13 6.49 -4.07
C SER A 39 16.21 7.65 -3.66
N GLN A 40 16.75 8.63 -2.93
CA GLN A 40 15.99 9.83 -2.59
C GLN A 40 15.48 10.61 -3.82
N ARG A 41 16.18 10.53 -4.96
CA ARG A 41 15.76 11.19 -6.21
C ARG A 41 14.51 10.55 -6.83
N ASP A 42 14.24 9.30 -6.47
CA ASP A 42 13.07 8.57 -6.94
C ASP A 42 11.81 8.90 -6.12
N ILE A 43 11.97 9.61 -4.99
CA ILE A 43 10.89 9.98 -4.09
C ILE A 43 10.50 11.43 -4.38
N VAL A 44 9.32 11.63 -4.96
CA VAL A 44 8.77 12.97 -5.19
C VAL A 44 8.25 13.55 -3.88
N VAL A 45 7.52 12.74 -3.10
CA VAL A 45 7.06 13.11 -1.76
C VAL A 45 6.73 11.87 -0.96
N ILE A 46 6.96 11.91 0.35
CA ILE A 46 6.52 10.90 1.31
C ILE A 46 5.99 11.57 2.57
N HIS A 47 4.79 11.18 3.02
CA HIS A 47 4.16 11.79 4.20
C HIS A 47 3.03 10.91 4.74
N ARG A 48 2.67 11.11 6.01
CA ARG A 48 1.43 10.56 6.56
C ARG A 48 0.22 11.32 6.05
N VAL A 49 -0.84 10.59 5.71
CA VAL A 49 -2.12 11.16 5.26
C VAL A 49 -3.16 11.14 6.37
N PRO A 50 -4.05 12.14 6.45
CA PRO A 50 -5.18 12.11 7.38
C PRO A 50 -6.06 10.88 7.15
N GLN A 51 -6.59 10.33 8.23
CA GLN A 51 -7.60 9.28 8.15
C GLN A 51 -8.96 9.90 7.84
N ALA A 52 -9.80 9.17 7.10
CA ALA A 52 -11.18 9.58 6.85
C ALA A 52 -12.00 9.62 8.16
N ASN A 53 -11.71 8.72 9.11
CA ASN A 53 -12.34 8.67 10.42
C ASN A 53 -11.37 9.20 11.48
N SER A 54 -11.54 10.45 11.88
CA SER A 54 -10.68 11.15 12.84
C SER A 54 -10.66 10.55 14.25
N GLY A 55 -11.64 9.71 14.61
CA GLY A 55 -11.70 8.99 15.88
C GLY A 55 -11.05 7.60 15.87
N SER A 56 -10.38 7.21 14.78
CA SER A 56 -9.70 5.91 14.72
C SER A 56 -8.45 5.90 15.60
N SER A 57 -8.25 4.83 16.37
CA SER A 57 -7.00 4.57 17.08
C SER A 57 -5.91 3.97 16.19
N GLN A 58 -6.22 3.69 14.92
CA GLN A 58 -5.23 3.14 14.00
C GLN A 58 -4.20 4.20 13.60
N PRO A 59 -2.94 3.81 13.34
CA PRO A 59 -1.94 4.73 12.81
C PRO A 59 -2.37 5.36 11.49
N LYS A 60 -1.92 6.58 11.23
CA LYS A 60 -2.16 7.24 9.93
C LYS A 60 -1.36 6.53 8.84
N ASN A 61 -1.96 6.31 7.68
CA ASN A 61 -1.24 5.69 6.56
C ASN A 61 -0.15 6.62 6.05
N VAL A 62 0.93 6.04 5.52
CA VAL A 62 1.97 6.78 4.79
C VAL A 62 1.70 6.63 3.30
N VAL A 63 1.79 7.73 2.56
CA VAL A 63 1.77 7.71 1.11
C VAL A 63 3.13 8.16 0.60
N VAL A 64 3.70 7.38 -0.30
CA VAL A 64 4.86 7.74 -1.10
C VAL A 64 4.41 7.96 -2.55
N LYS A 65 4.92 9.02 -3.18
CA LYS A 65 4.84 9.24 -4.62
C LYS A 65 6.23 9.07 -5.22
N PHE A 66 6.35 8.15 -6.16
CA PHE A 66 7.57 7.89 -6.90
C PHE A 66 7.69 8.81 -8.13
N SER A 67 8.91 8.92 -8.65
CA SER A 67 9.25 9.67 -9.86
C SER A 67 8.60 9.10 -11.13
N SER A 68 8.30 7.80 -11.14
CA SER A 68 7.66 7.10 -12.28
C SER A 68 6.67 6.03 -11.83
N SER A 69 5.68 5.74 -12.67
CA SER A 69 4.76 4.61 -12.46
C SER A 69 5.49 3.28 -12.58
N ILE A 70 6.48 3.17 -13.47
CA ILE A 70 7.30 1.96 -13.67
C ILE A 70 7.97 1.54 -12.35
N LEU A 71 8.57 2.51 -11.62
CA LEU A 71 9.18 2.22 -10.33
C LEU A 71 8.14 1.85 -9.28
N SER A 72 7.03 2.59 -9.21
CA SER A 72 5.90 2.29 -8.30
C SER A 72 5.38 0.87 -8.51
N ASP A 73 5.16 0.48 -9.77
CA ASP A 73 4.66 -0.83 -10.15
C ASP A 73 5.66 -1.94 -9.83
N SER A 74 6.95 -1.71 -10.10
CA SER A 74 8.04 -2.65 -9.78
C SER A 74 8.15 -2.88 -8.27
N PHE A 75 8.10 -1.81 -7.48
CA PHE A 75 8.09 -1.86 -6.02
C PHE A 75 6.88 -2.64 -5.49
N LEU A 76 5.67 -2.31 -5.94
CA LEU A 76 4.45 -3.00 -5.51
C LEU A 76 4.42 -4.46 -5.93
N ALA A 77 4.94 -4.80 -7.12
CA ALA A 77 5.09 -6.18 -7.57
C ALA A 77 6.06 -6.96 -6.66
N ALA A 78 7.20 -6.39 -6.32
CA ALA A 78 8.17 -7.01 -5.41
C ALA A 78 7.60 -7.23 -4.00
N VAL A 79 6.85 -6.25 -3.48
CA VAL A 79 6.15 -6.41 -2.19
C VAL A 79 5.11 -7.53 -2.24
N ARG A 80 4.34 -7.63 -3.33
CA ARG A 80 3.36 -8.72 -3.51
C ARG A 80 4.04 -10.10 -3.52
N LEU A 81 5.20 -10.23 -4.17
CA LEU A 81 5.99 -11.47 -4.19
C LEU A 81 6.55 -11.84 -2.83
N ARG A 82 6.94 -10.84 -2.01
CA ARG A 82 7.44 -11.04 -0.65
C ARG A 82 6.38 -11.62 0.31
N LYS A 83 5.08 -11.47 0.01
CA LYS A 83 3.89 -11.93 0.77
C LYS A 83 3.68 -11.27 2.13
N GLU A 84 4.75 -11.04 2.88
CA GLU A 84 4.69 -10.48 4.23
C GLU A 84 5.86 -9.55 4.54
N ILE A 85 5.51 -8.39 5.11
CA ILE A 85 6.42 -7.40 5.68
C ILE A 85 5.91 -7.12 7.09
N THR A 86 6.75 -7.28 8.09
CA THR A 86 6.41 -7.05 9.51
C THR A 86 7.21 -5.90 10.11
N THR A 87 6.72 -5.35 11.22
CA THR A 87 7.46 -4.35 12.01
C THR A 87 8.82 -4.86 12.48
N GLU A 88 8.91 -6.13 12.88
CA GLU A 88 10.17 -6.77 13.29
C GLU A 88 11.20 -6.80 12.17
N GLN A 89 10.79 -7.15 10.95
CA GLN A 89 11.68 -7.14 9.77
C GLN A 89 12.21 -5.74 9.42
N LEU A 90 11.49 -4.69 9.84
CA LEU A 90 11.88 -3.30 9.67
C LEU A 90 12.62 -2.72 10.89
N GLY A 91 12.92 -3.54 11.90
CA GLY A 91 13.57 -3.11 13.14
C GLY A 91 12.73 -2.15 13.98
N ILE A 92 11.41 -2.15 13.79
CA ILE A 92 10.48 -1.30 14.55
C ILE A 92 10.18 -2.01 15.87
N SER A 93 10.54 -1.38 16.98
CA SER A 93 10.28 -1.91 18.33
C SER A 93 8.79 -1.97 18.66
N GLY A 94 8.41 -2.95 19.48
CA GLY A 94 7.03 -3.17 19.94
C GLY A 94 6.45 -4.48 19.43
N PRO A 95 5.12 -4.68 19.52
CA PRO A 95 4.48 -5.90 19.05
C PRO A 95 4.68 -6.12 17.55
N THR A 96 5.08 -7.33 17.16
CA THR A 96 5.18 -7.72 15.75
C THR A 96 3.81 -7.72 15.09
N HIS A 97 3.65 -6.95 14.02
CA HIS A 97 2.46 -6.98 13.19
C HIS A 97 2.78 -6.70 11.72
N LYS A 98 1.86 -7.12 10.85
CA LYS A 98 1.98 -6.96 9.40
C LYS A 98 1.77 -5.52 8.98
N ILE A 99 2.65 -5.04 8.11
CA ILE A 99 2.53 -3.78 7.39
C ILE A 99 1.96 -4.09 6.00
N TYR A 100 0.97 -3.31 5.60
CA TYR A 100 0.30 -3.48 4.32
C TYR A 100 0.80 -2.43 3.35
N ILE A 101 1.27 -2.85 2.18
CA ILE A 101 1.71 -1.93 1.12
C ILE A 101 0.89 -2.22 -0.12
N ASN A 102 0.15 -1.21 -0.58
CA ASN A 102 -0.83 -1.35 -1.66
C ASN A 102 -0.74 -0.15 -2.62
N GLU A 103 -1.44 -0.27 -3.75
CA GLU A 103 -1.73 0.89 -4.61
C GLU A 103 -2.53 1.94 -3.84
N HIS A 104 -2.19 3.21 -4.01
CA HIS A 104 -2.93 4.31 -3.39
C HIS A 104 -4.24 4.57 -4.16
N LEU A 105 -5.36 4.17 -3.56
CA LEU A 105 -6.69 4.35 -4.14
C LEU A 105 -7.38 5.63 -3.65
N THR A 106 -8.25 6.19 -4.49
CA THR A 106 -9.24 7.18 -4.06
C THR A 106 -10.15 6.60 -2.96
N LEU A 107 -10.74 7.44 -2.11
CA LEU A 107 -11.72 6.96 -1.12
C LEU A 107 -12.89 6.23 -1.79
N THR A 108 -13.36 6.74 -2.93
CA THR A 108 -14.39 6.10 -3.75
C THR A 108 -13.96 4.71 -4.21
N ASN A 109 -12.73 4.55 -4.73
CA ASN A 109 -12.24 3.26 -5.20
C ASN A 109 -11.97 2.29 -4.05
N LYS A 110 -11.56 2.77 -2.86
CA LYS A 110 -11.48 1.94 -1.64
C LYS A 110 -12.86 1.41 -1.26
N GLY A 111 -13.88 2.28 -1.28
CA GLY A 111 -15.27 1.89 -1.04
C GLY A 111 -15.77 0.88 -2.06
N LEU A 112 -15.54 1.13 -3.35
CA LEU A 112 -15.94 0.23 -4.43
C LEU A 112 -15.21 -1.11 -4.35
N PHE A 113 -13.92 -1.12 -4.01
CA PHE A 113 -13.16 -2.36 -3.85
C PHE A 113 -13.67 -3.19 -2.67
N ARG A 114 -14.02 -2.53 -1.56
CA ARG A 114 -14.66 -3.20 -0.42
C ARG A 114 -16.00 -3.83 -0.84
N LEU A 115 -16.87 -3.06 -1.49
CA LEU A 115 -18.16 -3.55 -1.98
C LEU A 115 -17.97 -4.73 -2.95
N ALA A 116 -17.06 -4.60 -3.92
CA ALA A 116 -16.77 -5.65 -4.88
C ALA A 116 -16.30 -6.96 -4.20
N ARG A 117 -15.48 -6.86 -3.15
CA ARG A 117 -15.08 -8.03 -2.35
C ARG A 117 -16.23 -8.66 -1.57
N GLU A 118 -17.14 -7.85 -1.04
CA GLU A 118 -18.33 -8.32 -0.32
C GLU A 118 -19.30 -9.03 -1.29
N THR A 119 -19.57 -8.42 -2.45
CA THR A 119 -20.40 -9.00 -3.51
C THR A 119 -19.78 -10.27 -4.10
N ALA A 120 -18.48 -10.28 -4.37
CA ALA A 120 -17.80 -11.45 -4.92
C ALA A 120 -17.99 -12.73 -4.09
N LYS A 121 -17.99 -12.61 -2.75
CA LYS A 121 -18.26 -13.72 -1.83
C LYS A 121 -19.66 -14.31 -2.02
N GLN A 122 -20.64 -13.49 -2.42
CA GLN A 122 -22.03 -13.92 -2.63
C GLN A 122 -22.23 -14.58 -4.00
N HIS A 123 -21.38 -14.28 -4.98
CA HIS A 123 -21.54 -14.68 -6.39
C HIS A 123 -20.46 -15.65 -6.89
N SER A 124 -19.81 -16.42 -6.00
CA SER A 124 -18.79 -17.44 -6.36
C SER A 124 -17.55 -16.89 -7.09
N PHE A 125 -17.18 -15.64 -6.85
CA PHE A 125 -15.90 -15.09 -7.27
C PHE A 125 -14.86 -15.33 -6.17
N TRP A 126 -13.79 -16.06 -6.48
CA TRP A 126 -12.79 -16.46 -5.48
C TRP A 126 -11.74 -15.37 -5.25
N PHE A 127 -11.47 -14.56 -6.28
CA PHE A 127 -10.42 -13.55 -6.24
C PHE A 127 -10.96 -12.21 -6.67
N VAL A 128 -10.65 -11.18 -5.89
CA VAL A 128 -10.86 -9.77 -6.25
C VAL A 128 -9.59 -9.02 -5.85
N TRP A 129 -9.01 -8.28 -6.79
CA TRP A 129 -7.75 -7.57 -6.57
C TRP A 129 -7.75 -6.25 -7.34
N ILE A 130 -6.73 -5.44 -7.05
CA ILE A 130 -6.47 -4.17 -7.71
C ILE A 130 -5.28 -4.33 -8.65
N LYS A 131 -5.39 -3.75 -9.84
CA LYS A 131 -4.27 -3.58 -10.77
C LYS A 131 -4.43 -2.26 -11.52
N HIS A 132 -3.43 -1.38 -11.40
CA HIS A 132 -3.41 -0.06 -12.04
C HIS A 132 -4.67 0.78 -11.71
N GLY A 133 -5.12 0.74 -10.46
CA GLY A 133 -6.32 1.42 -10.00
C GLY A 133 -7.65 0.81 -10.44
N SER A 134 -7.64 -0.28 -11.23
CA SER A 134 -8.83 -1.03 -11.62
C SER A 134 -9.11 -2.19 -10.68
N ILE A 135 -10.39 -2.44 -10.39
CA ILE A 135 -10.84 -3.61 -9.65
C ILE A 135 -11.06 -4.74 -10.63
N LEU A 136 -10.39 -5.86 -10.40
CA LEU A 136 -10.50 -7.07 -11.19
C LEU A 136 -11.08 -8.17 -10.30
N ALA A 137 -11.93 -9.00 -10.87
CA ALA A 137 -12.49 -10.16 -10.22
C ALA A 137 -12.35 -11.38 -11.12
N ARG A 138 -12.06 -12.54 -10.51
CA ARG A 138 -11.99 -13.82 -11.21
C ARG A 138 -13.00 -14.77 -10.61
N GLN A 139 -13.93 -15.20 -11.45
CA GLN A 139 -14.81 -16.31 -11.16
C GLN A 139 -14.01 -17.61 -11.24
N HIS A 140 -14.29 -18.54 -10.34
CA HIS A 140 -13.77 -19.89 -10.49
C HIS A 140 -14.65 -20.62 -11.50
N GLU A 141 -14.10 -20.95 -12.67
CA GLU A 141 -14.69 -21.97 -13.53
C GLU A 141 -14.38 -23.32 -12.90
N LYS A 142 -15.43 -24.10 -12.58
CA LYS A 142 -15.27 -25.51 -12.23
C LYS A 142 -14.91 -26.31 -13.47
#